data_AF-W2QU32-F1
#
_entry.id   AF-W2QU32-F1
#
_cell.length_a   1.000
_cell.length_b   1.000
_cell.length_c   1.000
_cell.angle_alpha   90.00
_cell.angle_beta   90.00
_cell.angle_gamma   90.00
#
_symmetry.space_group_name_H-M   'P 1'
#
loop_
_entity.id
_entity.type
_entity.pdbx_description
1 polymer ?
#
loop_
_entity_poly.entity_id
_entity_poly.type
_entity_poly.pdbx_seq_one_letter_code
_entity_poly.pdbx_strand_id
1 'polypeptide(L)'
;MDPFFRKLKFRRCTLRTAQLDRACFALAGARRTKAVVGFRDCGMAGEGLIKRSVAGPVKACTCKLARYCEVVVVDEFRTSKKHFDCQTTDDLTNQRVMRKCRDGVVRKVPVHKVLHCLRKHGGCGKSVDRDVNAAKNILSILQNQLAGISEQPLRLRR
;
A
#
# COMPACT_ATOMS: atom_id res chain seq x y z
N MET A 1 -22.33 31.13 -4.82
CA MET A 1 -21.82 29.97 -5.61
C MET A 1 -22.88 29.59 -6.61
N ASP A 2 -22.53 29.47 -7.89
CA ASP A 2 -23.48 29.12 -8.94
C ASP A 2 -24.17 27.76 -8.67
N PRO A 3 -25.50 27.63 -8.89
CA PRO A 3 -26.23 26.38 -8.69
C PRO A 3 -25.67 25.17 -9.45
N PHE A 4 -25.08 25.38 -10.62
CA PHE A 4 -24.43 24.33 -11.43
C PHE A 4 -23.19 23.77 -10.71
N PHE A 5 -22.31 24.64 -10.20
CA PHE A 5 -21.13 24.21 -9.46
C PHE A 5 -21.50 23.47 -8.16
N ARG A 6 -22.59 23.87 -7.50
CA ARG A 6 -23.12 23.16 -6.32
C ARG A 6 -23.54 21.73 -6.69
N LYS A 7 -24.26 21.55 -7.81
CA LYS A 7 -24.72 20.23 -8.27
C LYS A 7 -23.56 19.31 -8.67
N LEU A 8 -22.54 19.84 -9.33
CA LEU A 8 -21.33 19.10 -9.67
C LEU A 8 -20.55 18.66 -8.42
N LYS A 9 -20.37 19.56 -7.45
CA LYS A 9 -19.69 19.25 -6.19
C LYS A 9 -20.42 18.14 -5.43
N PHE A 10 -21.75 18.21 -5.36
CA PHE A 10 -22.58 17.17 -4.76
C PHE A 10 -22.39 15.82 -5.45
N ARG A 11 -22.52 15.76 -6.79
CA ARG A 11 -22.31 14.53 -7.58
C ARG A 11 -20.93 13.90 -7.33
N ARG A 12 -19.86 14.70 -7.34
CA ARG A 12 -18.49 14.22 -7.06
C ARG A 12 -18.37 13.65 -5.65
N CYS A 13 -18.99 14.29 -4.66
CA CYS A 13 -19.01 13.82 -3.27
C CYS A 13 -19.73 12.47 -3.16
N THR A 14 -20.92 12.35 -3.76
CA THR A 14 -21.71 11.12 -3.75
C THR A 14 -20.97 9.95 -4.42
N LEU A 15 -20.38 10.18 -5.61
CA LEU A 15 -19.61 9.18 -6.33
C LEU A 15 -18.39 8.71 -5.52
N ARG A 16 -17.60 9.65 -4.98
CA ARG A 16 -16.45 9.33 -4.12
C ARG A 16 -16.88 8.48 -2.92
N THR A 17 -17.99 8.85 -2.29
CA THR A 17 -18.50 8.16 -1.10
C THR A 17 -18.96 6.75 -1.43
N ALA A 18 -19.67 6.57 -2.56
CA ALA A 18 -20.11 5.25 -3.04
C ALA A 18 -18.92 4.35 -3.43
N GLN A 19 -17.90 4.90 -4.11
CA GLN A 19 -16.69 4.15 -4.44
C GLN A 19 -15.92 3.71 -3.19
N LEU A 20 -15.76 4.61 -2.20
CA LEU A 20 -15.15 4.26 -0.92
C LEU A 20 -15.95 3.18 -0.18
N ASP A 21 -17.29 3.23 -0.26
CA ASP A 21 -18.14 2.21 0.35
C ASP A 21 -17.92 0.84 -0.26
N ARG A 22 -17.96 0.76 -1.59
CA ARG A 22 -17.74 -0.48 -2.35
C ARG A 22 -16.35 -1.06 -2.07
N ALA A 23 -15.31 -0.22 -2.02
CA ALA A 23 -13.96 -0.66 -1.71
C ALA A 23 -13.84 -1.21 -0.28
N CYS A 24 -14.40 -0.51 0.72
CA CYS A 24 -14.38 -0.99 2.11
C CYS A 24 -15.17 -2.30 2.26
N PHE A 25 -16.32 -2.40 1.61
CA PHE A 25 -17.12 -3.64 1.60
C PHE A 25 -16.38 -4.80 0.93
N ALA A 26 -15.68 -4.56 -0.18
CA ALA A 26 -14.88 -5.58 -0.86
C ALA A 26 -13.70 -6.07 0.00
N LEU A 27 -13.13 -5.20 0.84
CA LEU A 27 -12.02 -5.54 1.74
C LEU A 27 -12.48 -6.26 3.01
N ALA A 28 -13.54 -5.75 3.66
CA ALA A 28 -14.02 -6.28 4.93
C ALA A 28 -15.05 -7.40 4.78
N GLY A 29 -15.69 -7.53 3.62
CA GLY A 29 -16.84 -8.42 3.41
C GLY A 29 -18.12 -7.88 4.05
N ALA A 30 -19.04 -8.79 4.37
CA ALA A 30 -20.30 -8.45 5.03
C ALA A 30 -20.06 -7.77 6.40
N ARG A 31 -20.93 -6.85 6.79
CA ARG A 31 -20.82 -6.17 8.10
C ARG A 31 -20.78 -7.20 9.22
N ARG A 32 -19.85 -7.05 10.17
CA ARG A 32 -19.63 -7.90 11.36
C ARG A 32 -18.90 -9.22 11.13
N THR A 33 -18.15 -9.38 10.03
CA THR A 33 -17.09 -10.40 10.03
C THR A 33 -16.10 -10.12 11.16
N LYS A 34 -15.63 -11.16 11.86
CA LYS A 34 -14.54 -11.07 12.87
C LYS A 34 -13.17 -10.79 12.24
N ALA A 35 -13.13 -9.98 11.18
CA ALA A 35 -11.92 -9.64 10.46
C ALA A 35 -11.22 -8.47 11.16
N VAL A 36 -9.91 -8.58 11.29
CA VAL A 36 -9.01 -7.50 11.71
C VAL A 36 -8.18 -7.10 10.50
N VAL A 37 -8.18 -5.83 10.14
CA VAL A 37 -7.41 -5.31 9.01
C VAL A 37 -6.26 -4.44 9.50
N GLY A 38 -5.03 -4.87 9.20
CA GLY A 38 -3.84 -4.04 9.34
C GLY A 38 -3.80 -3.03 8.21
N PHE A 39 -3.82 -1.75 8.55
CA PHE A 39 -3.81 -0.66 7.58
C PHE A 39 -2.60 0.24 7.83
N ARG A 40 -1.89 0.59 6.77
CA ARG A 40 -0.67 1.39 6.87
C ARG A 40 -0.92 2.75 7.54
N ASP A 41 0.02 3.16 8.38
CA ASP A 41 0.09 4.53 8.88
C ASP A 41 0.63 5.45 7.78
N CYS A 42 -0.26 6.08 7.03
CA CYS A 42 0.14 7.18 6.17
C CYS A 42 0.17 8.45 7.02
N GLY A 43 1.38 8.88 7.36
CA GLY A 43 1.63 10.16 8.04
C GLY A 43 0.91 11.36 7.40
N MET A 44 0.95 12.48 8.12
CA MET A 44 0.21 13.70 7.81
C MET A 44 0.24 14.06 6.31
N ALA A 45 -0.96 14.18 5.76
CA ALA A 45 -1.24 14.55 4.37
C ALA A 45 -0.58 15.89 4.02
N GLY A 46 0.60 15.86 3.40
CA GLY A 46 1.31 17.05 2.91
C GLY A 46 1.66 16.95 1.42
N GLU A 47 2.09 15.79 0.97
CA GLU A 47 2.37 15.53 -0.44
C GLU A 47 1.71 14.21 -0.83
N GLY A 48 1.04 14.17 -1.99
CA GLY A 48 0.46 12.93 -2.46
C GLY A 48 1.52 11.83 -2.49
N LEU A 49 1.18 10.66 -1.93
CA LEU A 49 1.99 9.43 -2.02
C LEU A 49 2.50 9.16 -3.46
N ILE A 50 1.75 9.64 -4.44
CA ILE A 50 2.15 9.74 -5.84
C ILE A 50 2.57 11.18 -6.10
N LYS A 51 3.86 11.38 -6.45
CA LYS A 51 4.39 12.68 -6.85
C LYS A 51 3.44 13.38 -7.83
N ARG A 52 3.11 14.64 -7.54
CA ARG A 52 2.22 15.50 -8.36
C ARG A 52 0.75 15.05 -8.44
N SER A 53 0.29 14.19 -7.54
CA SER A 53 -1.13 13.86 -7.37
C SER A 53 -1.67 14.47 -6.08
N VAL A 54 -2.96 14.81 -6.09
CA VAL A 54 -3.70 15.03 -4.85
C VAL A 54 -3.58 13.77 -4.00
N ALA A 55 -3.38 13.93 -2.70
CA ALA A 55 -3.31 12.81 -1.77
C ALA A 55 -4.58 11.94 -1.89
N GLY A 56 -4.38 10.63 -1.93
CA GLY A 56 -5.48 9.67 -1.91
C GLY A 56 -6.30 9.80 -0.62
N PRO A 57 -7.54 9.29 -0.59
CA PRO A 57 -8.45 9.43 0.54
C PRO A 57 -8.08 8.48 1.70
N VAL A 58 -6.81 8.42 2.12
CA VAL A 58 -6.30 7.40 3.04
C VAL A 58 -7.04 7.44 4.38
N LYS A 59 -7.05 8.59 5.07
CA LYS A 59 -7.79 8.76 6.33
C LYS A 59 -9.28 8.45 6.18
N ALA A 60 -9.91 8.92 5.11
CA ALA A 60 -11.32 8.66 4.85
C ALA A 60 -11.61 7.18 4.59
N CYS A 61 -10.67 6.45 3.98
CA CYS A 61 -10.73 5.00 3.80
C CYS A 61 -10.64 4.29 5.16
N THR A 62 -9.65 4.62 5.99
CA THR A 62 -9.47 4.03 7.32
C THR A 62 -10.69 4.26 8.21
N CYS A 63 -11.20 5.50 8.30
CA CYS A 63 -12.39 5.81 9.09
C CYS A 63 -13.64 5.08 8.58
N LYS A 64 -13.75 4.86 7.27
CA LYS A 64 -14.90 4.17 6.69
C LYS A 64 -14.80 2.66 6.88
N LEU A 65 -13.61 2.09 6.71
CA LEU A 65 -13.34 0.67 6.92
C LEU A 65 -13.58 0.25 8.37
N ALA A 66 -13.25 1.12 9.34
CA ALA A 66 -13.53 0.92 10.76
C ALA A 66 -15.03 0.76 11.11
N ARG A 67 -15.94 1.11 10.18
CA ARG A 67 -17.39 0.85 10.33
C ARG A 67 -17.79 -0.58 9.95
N TYR A 68 -16.91 -1.30 9.26
CA TYR A 68 -17.15 -2.66 8.76
C TYR A 68 -16.42 -3.71 9.60
N CYS A 69 -15.19 -3.41 10.04
CA CYS A 69 -14.31 -4.33 10.75
C CYS A 69 -13.39 -3.58 11.73
N GLU A 70 -12.66 -4.34 12.56
CA GLU A 70 -11.59 -3.78 13.37
C GLU A 70 -10.41 -3.38 12.47
N VAL A 71 -9.85 -2.19 12.68
CA VAL A 71 -8.75 -1.66 11.87
C VAL A 71 -7.61 -1.28 12.81
N VAL A 72 -6.45 -1.91 12.60
CA VAL A 72 -5.22 -1.66 13.35
C VAL A 72 -4.29 -0.87 12.46
N VAL A 73 -3.77 0.24 12.97
CA VAL A 73 -2.79 1.07 12.25
C VAL A 73 -1.40 0.44 12.41
N VAL A 74 -0.71 0.22 11.29
CA VAL A 74 0.58 -0.47 11.23
C VAL A 74 1.64 0.45 10.62
N ASP A 75 2.81 0.53 11.26
CA ASP A 75 3.97 1.28 10.73
C ASP A 75 4.42 0.67 9.38
N GLU A 76 4.44 1.51 8.32
CA GLU A 76 4.76 1.11 6.95
C GLU A 76 6.27 1.00 6.68
N PHE A 77 7.14 1.32 7.65
CA PHE A 77 8.58 1.47 7.42
C PHE A 77 9.19 0.29 6.63
N ARG A 78 9.71 0.59 5.42
CA ARG A 78 10.36 -0.33 4.48
C ARG A 78 9.54 -1.57 4.06
N THR A 79 8.25 -1.65 4.37
CA THR A 79 7.37 -2.79 4.04
C THR A 79 7.38 -3.17 2.56
N SER A 80 7.45 -2.20 1.66
CA SER A 80 7.58 -2.45 0.21
C SER A 80 9.00 -2.80 -0.23
N LYS A 81 10.03 -2.40 0.53
CA LYS A 81 11.44 -2.57 0.17
C LYS A 81 12.02 -3.92 0.59
N LYS A 82 11.44 -4.58 1.59
CA LYS A 82 11.93 -5.86 2.13
C LYS A 82 11.14 -7.03 1.60
N HIS A 83 11.81 -8.12 1.22
CA HIS A 83 11.09 -9.31 0.77
C HIS A 83 10.34 -9.96 1.94
N PHE A 84 9.05 -10.21 1.80
CA PHE A 84 8.22 -10.72 2.90
C PHE A 84 8.60 -12.15 3.37
N ASP A 85 9.24 -12.92 2.52
CA ASP A 85 9.58 -14.34 2.75
C ASP A 85 11.09 -14.62 2.67
N CYS A 86 11.92 -13.57 2.73
CA CYS A 86 13.37 -13.73 2.73
C CYS A 86 13.95 -13.02 3.95
N GLN A 87 14.93 -13.67 4.60
CA GLN A 87 15.60 -13.11 5.76
C GLN A 87 16.70 -12.10 5.40
N THR A 88 16.98 -11.90 4.10
CA THR A 88 17.93 -10.89 3.66
C THR A 88 17.56 -9.51 4.22
N THR A 89 18.57 -8.82 4.74
CA THR A 89 18.47 -7.45 5.25
C THR A 89 18.71 -6.43 4.14
N ASP A 90 18.90 -6.85 2.89
CA ASP A 90 19.04 -5.95 1.75
C ASP A 90 17.68 -5.50 1.19
N ASP A 91 17.69 -4.35 0.50
CA ASP A 91 16.49 -3.83 -0.17
C ASP A 91 16.28 -4.51 -1.52
N LEU A 92 15.01 -4.77 -1.83
CA LEU A 92 14.57 -5.18 -3.15
C LEU A 92 14.88 -4.09 -4.18
N THR A 93 15.26 -4.53 -5.37
CA THR A 93 15.56 -3.63 -6.49
C THR A 93 14.44 -3.66 -7.51
N ASN A 94 14.19 -2.58 -8.24
CA ASN A 94 13.21 -2.62 -9.33
C ASN A 94 13.69 -3.55 -10.43
N GLN A 95 12.80 -4.41 -10.93
CA GLN A 95 13.06 -5.11 -12.19
C GLN A 95 13.29 -4.06 -13.29
N ARG A 96 14.19 -4.35 -14.22
CA ARG A 96 14.50 -3.46 -15.34
C ARG A 96 14.17 -4.13 -16.66
N VAL A 97 13.53 -3.38 -17.56
CA VAL A 97 13.16 -3.85 -18.90
C VAL A 97 13.70 -2.90 -19.96
N MET A 98 13.95 -3.42 -21.16
CA MET A 98 14.28 -2.59 -22.32
C MET A 98 12.98 -2.00 -22.86
N ARG A 99 12.92 -0.66 -22.98
CA ARG A 99 11.74 0.06 -23.47
C ARG A 99 12.17 1.15 -24.43
N LYS A 100 11.44 1.28 -25.55
CA LYS A 100 11.54 2.45 -26.42
C LYS A 100 10.88 3.64 -25.72
N CYS A 101 11.69 4.67 -25.41
CA CYS A 101 11.24 5.89 -24.78
C CYS A 101 10.52 6.81 -25.79
N ARG A 102 9.90 7.90 -25.30
CA ARG A 102 9.17 8.86 -26.16
C ARG A 102 10.05 9.52 -27.22
N ASP A 103 11.34 9.65 -26.95
CA ASP A 103 12.37 10.15 -27.86
C ASP A 103 12.86 9.10 -28.88
N GLY A 104 12.24 7.91 -28.91
CA GLY A 104 12.60 6.83 -29.83
C GLY A 104 13.80 6.00 -29.40
N VAL A 105 14.53 6.40 -28.35
CA VAL A 105 15.73 5.70 -27.86
C VAL A 105 15.34 4.52 -26.96
N VAL A 106 15.94 3.36 -27.18
CA VAL A 106 15.74 2.19 -26.31
C VAL A 106 16.62 2.34 -25.07
N ARG A 107 16.00 2.31 -23.89
CA ARG A 107 16.71 2.40 -22.60
C ARG A 107 16.26 1.30 -21.64
N LYS A 108 17.15 0.94 -20.72
CA LYS A 108 16.86 0.02 -19.61
C LYS A 108 16.18 0.76 -18.47
N VAL A 109 14.86 0.68 -18.40
CA VAL A 109 14.02 1.43 -17.45
C VAL A 109 13.51 0.54 -16.30
N PRO A 110 13.32 1.10 -15.08
CA PRO A 110 12.75 0.35 -13.97
C PRO A 110 11.24 0.13 -14.14
N VAL A 111 10.76 -1.04 -13.74
CA VAL A 111 9.35 -1.37 -13.58
C VAL A 111 9.00 -1.21 -12.11
N HIS A 112 8.33 -0.11 -11.75
CA HIS A 112 8.07 0.19 -10.33
C HIS A 112 7.10 -0.79 -9.65
N LYS A 113 6.28 -1.52 -10.39
CA LYS A 113 5.37 -2.52 -9.81
C LYS A 113 6.06 -3.81 -9.41
N VAL A 114 7.22 -4.12 -10.00
CA VAL A 114 7.89 -5.41 -9.81
C VAL A 114 9.26 -5.20 -9.19
N LEU A 115 9.47 -5.89 -8.08
CA LEU A 115 10.68 -5.85 -7.29
C LEU A 115 11.40 -7.19 -7.35
N HIS A 116 12.73 -7.18 -7.27
CA HIS A 116 13.57 -8.36 -7.40
C HIS A 116 14.52 -8.48 -6.21
N CYS A 117 14.54 -9.68 -5.62
CA CYS A 117 15.38 -10.06 -4.50
C CYS A 117 16.68 -10.67 -5.04
N LEU A 118 17.78 -9.93 -5.02
CA LEU A 118 19.03 -10.35 -5.68
C LEU A 118 19.80 -11.40 -4.87
N ARG A 119 20.20 -12.51 -5.51
CA ARG A 119 21.04 -13.55 -4.87
C ARG A 119 22.43 -13.05 -4.46
N LYS A 120 22.99 -12.10 -5.20
CA LYS A 120 24.31 -11.49 -4.92
C LYS A 120 24.38 -10.84 -3.53
N HIS A 121 23.23 -10.58 -2.92
CA HIS A 121 23.04 -9.89 -1.65
C HIS A 121 22.36 -10.82 -0.60
N GLY A 122 22.59 -12.13 -0.71
CA GLY A 122 21.97 -13.13 0.16
C GLY A 122 20.44 -13.28 -0.03
N GLY A 123 19.89 -12.71 -1.10
CA GLY A 123 18.47 -12.80 -1.44
C GLY A 123 18.08 -14.09 -2.16
N CYS A 124 16.77 -14.32 -2.33
CA CYS A 124 16.24 -15.58 -2.86
C CYS A 124 16.17 -15.67 -4.40
N GLY A 125 16.46 -14.59 -5.14
CA GLY A 125 16.38 -14.55 -6.60
C GLY A 125 14.96 -14.41 -7.17
N LYS A 126 13.95 -14.22 -6.32
CA LYS A 126 12.54 -14.12 -6.76
C LYS A 126 12.17 -12.67 -7.10
N SER A 127 11.26 -12.53 -8.06
CA SER A 127 10.55 -11.27 -8.32
C SER A 127 9.19 -11.29 -7.63
N VAL A 128 8.79 -10.15 -7.08
CA VAL A 128 7.51 -9.98 -6.36
C VAL A 128 6.79 -8.72 -6.84
N ASP A 129 5.47 -8.77 -6.82
CA ASP A 129 4.66 -7.56 -6.92
C ASP A 129 4.88 -6.69 -5.67
N ARG A 130 5.13 -5.40 -5.89
CA ARG A 130 5.46 -4.44 -4.83
C ARG A 130 4.34 -4.31 -3.79
N ASP A 131 3.10 -4.22 -4.25
CA ASP A 131 1.95 -3.94 -3.38
C ASP A 131 1.60 -5.21 -2.60
N VAL A 132 1.66 -6.38 -3.24
CA VAL A 132 1.49 -7.68 -2.56
C VAL A 132 2.60 -7.91 -1.51
N ASN A 133 3.85 -7.60 -1.86
CA ASN A 133 4.97 -7.72 -0.91
C ASN A 133 4.78 -6.81 0.30
N ALA A 134 4.38 -5.55 0.08
CA ALA A 134 4.10 -4.62 1.16
C ALA A 134 2.94 -5.12 2.05
N ALA A 135 1.85 -5.58 1.45
CA ALA A 135 0.69 -6.11 2.17
C ALA A 135 1.05 -7.32 3.05
N LYS A 136 1.90 -8.24 2.55
CA LYS A 136 2.36 -9.40 3.34
C LYS A 136 3.28 -9.00 4.50
N ASN A 137 4.12 -7.98 4.32
CA ASN A 137 4.90 -7.44 5.43
C ASN A 137 4.02 -6.74 6.48
N ILE A 138 3.01 -5.98 6.06
CA ILE A 138 2.02 -5.38 6.96
C ILE A 138 1.27 -6.47 7.75
N LEU A 139 0.86 -7.55 7.09
CA LEU A 139 0.21 -8.69 7.75
C LEU A 139 1.13 -9.32 8.80
N SER A 140 2.42 -9.49 8.51
CA SER A 140 3.38 -10.03 9.48
C SER A 140 3.55 -9.14 10.71
N ILE A 141 3.55 -7.80 10.54
CA ILE A 141 3.60 -6.87 11.67
C ILE A 141 2.30 -6.98 12.49
N LEU A 142 1.14 -6.99 11.82
CA LEU A 142 -0.16 -7.13 12.47
C LEU A 142 -0.23 -8.41 13.30
N GLN A 143 0.22 -9.54 12.76
CA GLN A 143 0.24 -10.81 13.47
C GLN A 143 1.09 -10.76 14.75
N ASN A 144 2.26 -10.11 14.69
CA ASN A 144 3.08 -9.88 15.89
C ASN A 144 2.33 -9.04 16.93
N GLN A 145 1.70 -7.93 16.51
CA GLN A 145 0.93 -7.06 17.41
C GLN A 145 -0.24 -7.81 18.08
N LEU A 146 -0.98 -8.61 17.32
CA LEU A 146 -2.09 -9.43 17.84
C LEU A 146 -1.62 -10.54 18.77
N ALA A 147 -0.40 -11.04 18.60
CA ALA A 147 0.24 -12.00 19.49
C ALA A 147 0.90 -11.35 20.74
N GLY A 148 0.81 -10.02 20.90
CA GLY A 148 1.46 -9.30 21.99
C GLY A 148 2.98 -9.14 21.83
N ILE A 149 3.53 -9.42 20.65
CA ILE A 149 4.95 -9.23 20.32
C ILE A 149 5.14 -7.79 19.87
N SER A 150 5.82 -6.99 20.70
CA SER A 150 6.10 -5.57 20.41
C SER A 150 7.17 -5.37 19.35
N GLU A 151 8.02 -6.37 19.11
CA GLU A 151 9.11 -6.26 18.15
C GLU A 151 8.65 -6.44 16.69
N GLN A 152 9.10 -5.53 15.81
CA GLN A 152 8.93 -5.72 14.37
C GLN A 152 9.72 -6.96 13.89
N PRO A 153 9.27 -7.62 12.80
CA PRO A 153 10.05 -8.66 12.15
C PRO A 153 11.47 -8.14 11.85
N LEU A 154 12.51 -8.95 12.13
CA LEU A 154 13.92 -8.56 12.04
C LEU A 154 14.27 -7.82 10.73
N ARG A 155 13.76 -8.29 9.60
CA ARG A 155 13.98 -7.68 8.27
C ARG A 155 13.43 -6.26 8.13
N LEU A 156 12.47 -5.85 8.97
CA LEU A 156 11.78 -4.55 8.94
C LEU A 156 12.29 -3.59 10.01
N ARG A 157 13.12 -4.04 10.95
CA ARG A 157 13.70 -3.19 12.00
C ARG A 157 14.55 -2.08 11.39
N ARG A 158 14.67 -0.96 12.13
CA ARG A 158 15.48 0.20 11.74
C ARG A 158 16.96 -0.13 11.77
#